data_AF-D2JW11-F1
#
_entry.id   AF-D2JW11-F1
#
_cell.length_a   1.000
_cell.length_b   1.000
_cell.length_c   1.000
_cell.angle_alpha   90.00
_cell.angle_beta   90.00
_cell.angle_gamma   90.00
#
_symmetry.space_group_name_H-M   'P 1'
#
loop_
_entity.id
_entity.type
_entity.pdbx_description
1 polymer ?
#
loop_
_entity_poly.entity_id
_entity_poly.type
_entity_poly.pdbx_seq_one_letter_code
_entity_poly.pdbx_strand_id
1 'polypeptide(L)' 'LELAEQVLDAINEGSPDFKFLYEDDLSLKEKIETISKEIYGADGVEYSPEANNALKKLESLGFGNVPV' A
#
# COMPACT_ATOMS: atom_id res chain seq x y z
N LEU A 1 -26.44 -13.57 -15.99
CA LEU A 1 -25.40 -13.94 -16.99
C LEU A 1 -24.49 -12.76 -17.30
N GLU A 2 -25.03 -11.55 -17.41
CA GLU A 2 -24.29 -10.31 -17.72
C GLU A 2 -22.96 -10.10 -16.97
N LEU A 3 -22.93 -10.27 -15.64
CA LEU A 3 -21.68 -10.16 -14.87
C LEU A 3 -20.61 -11.19 -15.32
N ALA A 4 -21.02 -12.41 -15.65
CA ALA A 4 -20.09 -13.46 -16.07
C ALA A 4 -19.50 -13.17 -17.45
N GLU A 5 -20.30 -12.61 -18.37
CA GLU A 5 -19.84 -12.18 -19.70
C GLU A 5 -18.84 -11.02 -19.56
N GLN A 6 -19.13 -10.01 -18.74
CA GLN A 6 -18.23 -8.88 -18.47
C GLN A 6 -16.89 -9.33 -17.86
N VAL A 7 -16.90 -10.31 -16.96
CA VAL A 7 -15.65 -10.86 -16.39
C VAL A 7 -14.84 -11.62 -17.45
N LEU A 8 -15.50 -12.39 -18.33
CA LEU A 8 -14.81 -13.07 -19.43
C LEU A 8 -14.21 -12.07 -20.41
N ASP A 9 -14.92 -10.99 -20.73
CA ASP A 9 -14.42 -9.91 -21.59
C ASP A 9 -13.18 -9.25 -20.97
N ALA A 10 -13.22 -8.87 -19.69
CA ALA A 10 -12.08 -8.28 -18.98
C ALA A 10 -10.85 -9.19 -18.94
N ILE A 11 -11.04 -10.52 -18.88
CA ILE A 11 -9.93 -11.49 -18.97
C ILE A 11 -9.37 -11.55 -20.40
N ASN A 12 -10.23 -11.47 -21.42
CA ASN A 12 -9.85 -11.57 -22.83
C ASN A 12 -9.19 -10.28 -23.38
N GLU A 13 -9.46 -9.12 -22.77
CA GLU A 13 -8.83 -7.83 -23.11
C GLU A 13 -7.31 -7.79 -22.85
N GLY A 14 -6.77 -8.78 -22.11
CA GLY A 14 -5.34 -9.00 -21.92
C GLY A 14 -4.88 -8.87 -20.46
N SER A 15 -3.57 -8.97 -20.25
CA SER A 15 -2.99 -8.85 -18.91
C SER A 15 -2.83 -7.39 -18.52
N PRO A 16 -3.51 -6.90 -17.47
CA PRO A 16 -3.25 -5.56 -16.95
C PRO A 16 -1.80 -5.45 -16.44
N ASP A 17 -1.21 -4.25 -16.55
CA ASP A 17 0.10 -3.93 -15.99
C ASP A 17 0.00 -3.82 -14.46
N PHE A 18 -0.11 -4.97 -13.82
CA PHE A 18 -0.21 -5.07 -12.38
C PHE A 18 1.12 -4.66 -11.74
N LYS A 19 1.03 -3.72 -10.81
CA LYS A 19 2.13 -3.29 -9.95
C LYS A 19 1.64 -3.20 -8.51
N PHE A 20 2.55 -3.44 -7.57
CA PHE A 20 2.28 -3.14 -6.18
C PHE A 20 2.14 -1.62 -5.98
N LEU A 21 1.43 -1.24 -4.92
CA LEU A 21 1.18 0.17 -4.63
C LEU A 21 2.47 0.91 -4.25
N TYR A 22 3.42 0.19 -3.65
CA TYR A 22 4.71 0.71 -3.21
C TYR A 22 5.78 -0.39 -3.26
N GLU A 23 7.05 0.01 -3.22
CA GLU A 23 8.22 -0.87 -3.09
C GLU A 23 8.53 -1.17 -1.61
N ASP A 24 9.14 -2.33 -1.35
CA ASP A 24 9.43 -2.79 0.02
C ASP A 24 10.51 -1.96 0.73
N ASP A 25 11.31 -1.20 -0.01
CA ASP A 25 12.42 -0.39 0.51
C ASP A 25 12.00 0.99 1.06
N LEU A 26 10.74 1.38 0.87
CA LEU A 26 10.17 2.56 1.51
C LEU A 26 10.17 2.43 3.04
N SER A 27 10.33 3.55 3.74
CA SER A 27 10.16 3.57 5.19
C SER A 27 8.72 3.17 5.57
N LEU A 28 8.54 2.68 6.79
CA LEU A 28 7.20 2.29 7.26
C LEU A 28 6.21 3.45 7.18
N LYS A 29 6.68 4.69 7.38
CA LYS A 29 5.86 5.90 7.25
C LYS A 29 5.44 6.20 5.82
N GLU A 30 6.36 6.08 4.86
CA GLU A 30 6.06 6.30 3.45
C GLU A 30 5.07 5.25 2.94
N LYS A 31 5.18 3.99 3.38
CA LYS A 31 4.19 2.94 3.08
C LYS A 31 2.79 3.30 3.58
N ILE A 32 2.67 3.70 4.84
CA ILE A 32 1.40 4.14 5.45
C ILE A 32 0.83 5.37 4.71
N GLU A 33 1.68 6.34 4.39
CA GLU A 33 1.26 7.55 3.69
C GLU A 33 0.81 7.26 2.26
N THR A 34 1.49 6.35 1.55
CA THR A 34 1.11 5.93 0.20
C THR A 34 -0.29 5.30 0.19
N ILE A 35 -0.56 4.37 1.12
CA ILE A 35 -1.90 3.79 1.26
C ILE A 35 -2.94 4.88 1.57
N SER A 36 -2.61 5.77 2.49
CA SER A 36 -3.53 6.83 2.92
C SER A 36 -3.90 7.79 1.79
N LYS A 37 -2.93 8.19 0.96
CA LYS A 37 -3.16 9.11 -0.16
C LYS A 37 -3.83 8.42 -1.35
N GLU A 38 -3.28 7.30 -1.80
CA GLU A 38 -3.68 6.68 -3.07
C GLU A 38 -4.97 5.85 -2.95
N ILE A 39 -5.21 5.22 -1.79
CA ILE A 39 -6.38 4.34 -1.58
C ILE A 39 -7.49 5.04 -0.81
N TYR A 40 -7.15 5.78 0.25
CA TYR A 40 -8.14 6.45 1.09
C TYR A 40 -8.39 7.92 0.71
N GLY A 41 -7.57 8.51 -0.18
CA GLY A 41 -7.72 9.89 -0.60
C GLY A 41 -7.44 10.92 0.50
N ALA A 42 -6.60 10.58 1.48
CA ALA A 42 -6.20 11.49 2.55
C ALA A 42 -5.16 12.50 2.07
N ASP A 43 -5.10 13.67 2.70
CA ASP A 43 -4.06 14.67 2.41
C ASP A 43 -2.69 14.28 2.98
N GLY A 44 -2.67 13.45 4.03
CA GLY A 44 -1.46 13.02 4.72
C GLY A 44 -1.76 12.19 5.97
N VAL A 45 -0.72 11.93 6.77
CA VAL A 45 -0.81 11.10 7.98
C VAL A 45 -0.13 11.83 9.13
N GLU A 46 -0.85 11.98 10.24
CA GLU A 46 -0.30 12.48 11.50
C GLU A 46 -0.03 11.32 12.46
N TYR A 47 1.13 11.36 13.13
CA TYR A 47 1.58 10.31 14.01
C TYR A 47 1.70 10.83 15.45
N SER A 48 1.09 10.12 16.40
CA SER A 48 1.32 10.39 17.82
C SER A 48 2.80 10.16 18.21
N PRO A 49 3.27 10.74 19.32
CA PRO A 49 4.63 10.46 19.81
C PRO A 49 4.92 8.97 20.03
N GLU A 50 3.94 8.22 20.52
CA GLU A 50 4.04 6.77 20.76
C GLU A 50 4.18 6.00 19.45
N ALA A 51 3.36 6.34 18.44
CA ALA A 51 3.43 5.73 17.11
C ALA A 51 4.79 6.00 16.44
N ASN A 52 5.28 7.23 16.53
CA ASN A 52 6.61 7.59 16.04
C ASN A 52 7.73 6.74 16.68
N ASN A 53 7.66 6.54 18.00
CA ASN A 53 8.64 5.72 18.71
C ASN A 53 8.54 4.24 18.35
N ALA A 54 7.32 3.72 18.17
CA ALA A 54 7.09 2.35 17.75
C ALA A 54 7.65 2.07 16.35
N LEU A 55 7.35 2.95 15.38
CA LEU A 55 7.84 2.82 14.00
C LEU A 55 9.37 2.84 13.94
N LYS A 56 10.01 3.80 14.62
CA LYS A 56 11.49 3.85 14.73
C LYS A 56 12.06 2.57 15.33
N LYS A 57 11.42 2.02 16.36
CA LYS A 57 11.85 0.77 16.99
C LYS A 57 11.74 -0.40 16.00
N LEU A 58 10.64 -0.52 15.26
CA LEU A 58 10.46 -1.57 14.27
C LEU A 58 11.54 -1.51 13.18
N GLU A 59 11.82 -0.32 12.64
CA GLU A 59 12.87 -0.14 11.65
C GLU A 59 14.26 -0.50 12.22
N SER A 60 14.57 -0.10 13.46
CA SER A 60 15.84 -0.45 14.12
C SER A 60 16.01 -1.95 14.37
N LEU A 61 14.91 -2.69 14.47
CA LEU A 61 14.90 -4.15 14.63
C LEU A 61 14.98 -4.89 13.28
N GLY A 62 15.07 -4.17 12.16
CA GLY A 62 15.14 -4.75 10.82
C GLY A 62 13.79 -5.03 10.17
N PHE A 63 12.68 -4.55 10.75
CA PHE A 63 11.34 -4.71 10.18
C PHE A 63 10.93 -3.58 9.23
N GLY A 64 11.87 -2.73 8.78
CA GLY A 64 11.55 -1.63 7.86
C GLY A 64 11.01 -2.11 6.50
N ASN A 65 11.48 -3.27 6.04
CA ASN A 65 11.17 -3.78 4.71
C ASN A 65 9.97 -4.73 4.66
N VAL A 66 9.19 -4.82 5.75
CA VAL A 66 7.93 -5.58 5.73
C VAL A 66 6.81 -4.73 5.15
N PRO A 67 5.79 -5.33 4.51
CA PRO A 67 4.61 -4.61 4.06
C PRO A 67 3.75 -4.14 5.24
N VAL A 68 2.98 -3.07 5.01
CA VAL A 68 2.00 -2.47 5.92
C VAL A 68 0.58 -2.76 5.46
#